data_AF-A0A7Y4QZA6-F1
#
_entry.id   AF-A0A7Y4QZA6-F1
#
_cell.length_a   1.000
_cell.length_b   1.000
_cell.length_c   1.000
_cell.angle_alpha   90.00
_cell.angle_beta   90.00
_cell.angle_gamma   90.00
#
_symmetry.space_group_name_H-M   'P 1'
#
loop_
_entity.id
_entity.type
_entity.pdbx_description
1 polymer ?
#
loop_
_entity_poly.entity_id
_entity_poly.type
_entity_poly.pdbx_seq_one_letter_code
_entity_poly.pdbx_strand_id
1 'polypeptide(L)'
;MNRILTIVLLAVSAYFAYRLYRGVQGTIEERELIKTTEYAVITRLKLIREAEVVFQEANRRYTSNWDSLINFIENGKVPNIQRREEIKQVGYGQEEIKVFFDTLGFTPAKDKIFKKSFTLNAADNGIFMGFKVKEGDRIIKNQKAYLIKIDGKEQDPPFQDQGVITKLAAFAVGDEVKKGDVMVNFWDYTFDPNTDLKKLSEVPGGDGYKFEINVGKVDKNGVLVQVIEVKDPKPINPDRKDSNEAKNRKPLHFGSKTDVTTSGNWESQ
;
A
#
# COMPACT_ATOMS: atom_id res chain seq x y z
N MET A 1 -24.40 -65.84 5.81
CA MET A 1 -23.83 -64.48 5.79
C MET A 1 -24.68 -63.60 6.69
N ASN A 2 -24.18 -63.26 7.88
CA ASN A 2 -25.01 -62.67 8.95
C ASN A 2 -25.30 -61.19 8.66
N ARG A 3 -26.51 -60.88 8.15
CA ARG A 3 -26.95 -59.50 7.83
C ARG A 3 -26.73 -58.49 8.96
N ILE A 4 -26.77 -58.95 10.21
CA ILE A 4 -26.49 -58.16 11.43
C ILE A 4 -25.06 -57.60 11.42
N LEU A 5 -24.07 -58.42 11.03
CA LEU A 5 -22.67 -57.99 10.93
C LEU A 5 -22.51 -56.89 9.88
N THR A 6 -23.21 -56.98 8.75
CA THR A 6 -23.18 -55.95 7.71
C THR A 6 -23.78 -54.63 8.18
N ILE A 7 -24.92 -54.67 8.89
CA ILE A 7 -25.59 -53.46 9.39
C ILE A 7 -24.76 -52.77 10.47
N VAL A 8 -24.19 -53.54 11.41
CA VAL A 8 -23.31 -53.00 12.45
C VAL A 8 -22.04 -52.40 11.85
N LEU A 9 -21.43 -53.08 10.87
CA LEU A 9 -20.25 -52.56 10.19
C LEU A 9 -20.56 -51.26 9.43
N LEU A 10 -21.75 -51.15 8.83
CA LEU A 10 -22.20 -49.94 8.13
C LEU A 10 -22.48 -48.78 9.11
N ALA A 11 -23.07 -49.05 10.28
CA ALA A 11 -23.28 -48.04 11.30
C ALA A 11 -21.95 -47.51 11.88
N VAL A 12 -21.00 -48.42 12.12
CA VAL A 12 -19.65 -48.07 12.60
C VAL A 12 -18.87 -47.30 11.54
N SER A 13 -18.95 -47.69 10.26
CA SER A 13 -18.28 -46.97 9.18
C SER A 13 -18.89 -45.58 8.96
N ALA A 14 -20.20 -45.43 9.05
CA ALA A 14 -20.88 -44.13 8.98
C ALA A 14 -20.49 -43.21 10.15
N TYR A 15 -20.37 -43.76 11.37
CA TYR A 15 -19.89 -43.02 12.53
C TYR A 15 -18.45 -42.53 12.36
N PHE A 16 -17.54 -43.39 11.86
CA PHE A 16 -16.17 -42.98 11.58
C PHE A 16 -16.08 -41.97 10.43
N ALA A 17 -16.87 -42.14 9.37
CA ALA A 17 -16.94 -41.18 8.27
C ALA A 17 -17.39 -39.79 8.77
N TYR A 18 -18.39 -39.74 9.65
CA TYR A 18 -18.84 -38.50 10.28
C TYR A 18 -17.77 -37.85 11.17
N ARG A 19 -17.08 -38.65 12.00
CA ARG A 19 -16.01 -38.14 12.88
C ARG A 19 -14.82 -37.59 12.08
N LEU A 20 -14.43 -38.28 11.00
CA LEU A 20 -13.37 -37.82 10.10
C LEU A 20 -13.79 -36.55 9.36
N TYR A 21 -15.03 -36.51 8.83
CA TYR A 21 -15.56 -35.31 8.17
C TYR A 21 -15.55 -34.11 9.11
N ARG A 22 -16.07 -34.24 10.34
CA ARG A 22 -16.06 -33.16 11.34
C ARG A 22 -14.65 -32.72 11.74
N GLY A 23 -13.73 -33.66 11.94
CA GLY A 23 -12.35 -33.35 12.32
C GLY A 23 -11.60 -32.58 11.23
N VAL A 24 -11.78 -32.96 9.97
CA VAL A 24 -11.12 -32.30 8.83
C VAL A 24 -11.72 -30.91 8.58
N GLN A 25 -13.05 -30.78 8.53
CA GLN A 25 -13.72 -29.49 8.26
C GLN A 25 -13.36 -28.42 9.28
N GLY A 26 -13.36 -28.74 10.59
CA GLY A 26 -13.02 -27.76 11.64
C GLY A 26 -11.61 -27.16 11.48
N THR A 27 -10.62 -27.98 11.11
CA THR A 27 -9.25 -27.48 10.89
C THR A 27 -9.09 -26.63 9.63
N ILE A 28 -9.94 -26.83 8.62
CA ILE A 28 -9.93 -26.03 7.39
C ILE A 28 -10.58 -24.67 7.65
N GLU A 29 -11.73 -24.65 8.32
CA GLU A 29 -12.44 -23.42 8.68
C GLU A 29 -11.58 -22.50 9.56
N GLU A 30 -10.90 -23.06 10.56
CA GLU A 30 -9.99 -22.30 11.43
C GLU A 30 -8.82 -21.67 10.65
N ARG A 31 -8.21 -22.43 9.73
CA ARG A 31 -7.10 -21.93 8.91
C ARG A 31 -7.54 -20.82 7.96
N GLU A 32 -8.71 -20.96 7.33
CA GLU A 32 -9.24 -19.92 6.45
C GLU A 32 -9.67 -18.68 7.26
N LEU A 33 -10.23 -18.84 8.46
CA LEU A 33 -10.51 -17.73 9.38
C LEU A 33 -9.23 -16.97 9.76
N ILE A 34 -8.18 -17.69 10.18
CA ILE A 34 -6.88 -17.09 10.52
C ILE A 34 -6.33 -16.34 9.32
N LYS A 35 -6.32 -16.96 8.14
CA LYS A 35 -5.76 -16.36 6.91
C LYS A 35 -6.50 -15.10 6.48
N THR A 36 -7.84 -15.14 6.48
CA THR A 36 -8.66 -13.97 6.11
C THR A 36 -8.54 -12.84 7.13
N THR A 37 -8.49 -13.18 8.42
CA THR A 37 -8.28 -12.20 9.51
C THR A 37 -6.89 -11.58 9.44
N GLU A 38 -5.82 -12.38 9.28
CA GLU A 38 -4.46 -11.87 9.09
C GLU A 38 -4.35 -10.97 7.85
N TYR A 39 -5.02 -11.32 6.76
CA TYR A 39 -5.06 -10.46 5.58
C TYR A 39 -5.71 -9.10 5.88
N ALA A 40 -6.81 -9.09 6.65
CA ALA A 40 -7.46 -7.85 7.10
C ALA A 40 -6.57 -7.04 8.05
N VAL A 41 -5.89 -7.69 9.00
CA VAL A 41 -4.93 -7.07 9.92
C VAL A 41 -3.76 -6.46 9.14
N ILE A 42 -3.17 -7.18 8.20
CA ILE A 42 -2.07 -6.69 7.33
C ILE A 42 -2.54 -5.49 6.52
N THR A 43 -3.73 -5.56 5.92
CA THR A 43 -4.29 -4.44 5.13
C THR A 43 -4.49 -3.21 6.00
N ARG A 44 -4.97 -3.40 7.24
CA ARG A 44 -5.13 -2.31 8.20
C ARG A 44 -3.79 -1.72 8.63
N LEU A 45 -2.80 -2.56 8.94
CA LEU A 45 -1.45 -2.12 9.29
C LEU A 45 -0.76 -1.37 8.13
N LYS A 46 -0.97 -1.79 6.88
CA LYS A 46 -0.49 -1.06 5.69
C LYS A 46 -1.11 0.34 5.58
N LEU A 47 -2.41 0.46 5.84
CA LEU A 47 -3.09 1.77 5.84
C LEU A 47 -2.57 2.67 6.96
N ILE A 48 -2.43 2.15 8.19
CA ILE A 48 -1.89 2.91 9.32
C ILE A 48 -0.46 3.35 9.02
N ARG A 49 0.36 2.47 8.45
CA ARG A 49 1.72 2.80 8.02
C ARG A 49 1.74 3.96 7.04
N GLU A 50 0.96 3.88 5.98
CA GLU A 50 0.91 4.94 4.97
C GLU A 50 0.45 6.26 5.60
N ALA A 51 -0.56 6.22 6.46
CA ALA A 51 -1.03 7.38 7.19
C ALA A 51 0.06 8.01 8.08
N GLU A 52 0.84 7.21 8.80
CA GLU A 52 1.95 7.68 9.65
C GLU A 52 3.11 8.26 8.81
N VAL A 53 3.43 7.65 7.67
CA VAL A 53 4.45 8.17 6.74
C VAL A 53 4.02 9.54 6.21
N VAL A 54 2.77 9.67 5.75
CA VAL A 54 2.24 10.94 5.26
C VAL A 54 2.09 11.97 6.40
N PHE A 55 1.73 11.53 7.60
CA PHE A 55 1.69 12.38 8.78
C PHE A 55 3.07 12.91 9.14
N GLN A 56 4.12 12.07 9.05
CA GLN A 56 5.51 12.45 9.25
C GLN A 56 6.01 13.40 8.16
N GLU A 57 5.62 13.21 6.90
CA GLU A 57 5.94 14.13 5.80
C GLU A 57 5.43 15.55 6.11
N ALA A 58 4.18 15.66 6.57
CA ALA A 58 3.53 16.94 6.86
C ALA A 58 3.98 17.57 8.19
N ASN A 59 4.14 16.77 9.25
CA ASN A 59 4.36 17.25 10.62
C ASN A 59 5.80 17.08 11.12
N ARG A 60 6.68 16.47 10.30
CA ARG A 60 8.06 16.11 10.65
C ARG A 60 8.18 15.16 11.84
N ARG A 61 7.09 14.49 12.23
CA ARG A 61 7.06 13.52 13.33
C ARG A 61 5.97 12.48 13.13
N TYR A 62 6.14 11.31 13.74
CA TYR A 62 5.06 10.33 13.89
C TYR A 62 4.12 10.71 15.04
N THR A 63 2.98 10.04 15.15
CA THR A 63 2.05 10.19 16.27
C THR A 63 1.70 8.84 16.90
N SER A 64 1.56 8.80 18.23
CA SER A 64 1.00 7.64 18.93
C SER A 64 -0.45 7.85 19.35
N ASN A 65 -1.02 9.01 19.01
CA ASN A 65 -2.41 9.37 19.30
C ASN A 65 -3.29 9.09 18.08
N TRP A 66 -4.23 8.15 18.23
CA TRP A 66 -5.16 7.73 17.19
C TRP A 66 -6.08 8.84 16.71
N ASP A 67 -6.61 9.68 17.60
CA ASP A 67 -7.50 10.79 17.23
C ASP A 67 -6.78 11.82 16.36
N SER A 68 -5.50 12.06 16.65
CA SER A 68 -4.66 12.97 15.87
C SER A 68 -4.37 12.40 14.49
N LEU A 69 -4.12 11.09 14.38
CA LEU A 69 -3.93 10.42 13.11
C LEU A 69 -5.22 10.42 12.28
N ILE A 70 -6.35 10.06 12.89
CA ILE A 70 -7.68 10.03 12.23
C ILE A 70 -8.06 11.43 11.73
N ASN A 71 -7.94 12.45 12.59
CA ASN A 71 -8.24 13.83 12.20
C ASN A 71 -7.32 14.31 11.07
N PHE A 72 -6.05 13.89 11.06
CA PHE A 72 -5.15 14.19 9.95
C PHE A 72 -5.60 13.50 8.65
N ILE A 73 -6.01 12.24 8.69
CA ILE A 73 -6.52 11.55 7.49
C ILE A 73 -7.74 12.27 6.94
N GLU A 74 -8.68 12.70 7.79
CA GLU A 74 -9.95 13.33 7.37
C GLU A 74 -9.78 14.77 6.90
N ASN A 75 -9.04 15.59 7.66
CA ASN A 75 -9.03 17.05 7.51
C ASN A 75 -7.64 17.61 7.18
N GLY A 76 -6.60 16.77 7.27
CA GLY A 76 -5.22 17.17 7.09
C GLY A 76 -4.85 17.48 5.64
N LYS A 77 -3.78 18.25 5.50
CA LYS A 77 -3.19 18.64 4.22
C LYS A 77 -1.69 18.43 4.26
N VAL A 78 -1.14 18.00 3.14
CA VAL A 78 0.29 17.74 2.96
C VAL A 78 0.85 18.82 2.03
N PRO A 79 1.90 19.55 2.43
CA PRO A 79 2.52 20.54 1.56
C PRO A 79 3.27 19.86 0.41
N ASN A 80 3.07 20.34 -0.82
CA ASN A 80 3.82 19.90 -1.98
C ASN A 80 5.14 20.69 -2.04
N ILE A 81 6.21 20.15 -1.47
CA ILE A 81 7.50 20.85 -1.35
C ILE A 81 8.35 20.60 -2.60
N GLN A 82 8.90 21.68 -3.18
CA GLN A 82 9.93 21.62 -4.22
C GLN A 82 11.25 22.17 -3.66
N ARG A 83 12.31 21.38 -3.78
CA ARG A 83 13.68 21.82 -3.50
C ARG A 83 14.30 22.37 -4.78
N ARG A 84 14.84 23.59 -4.73
CA ARG A 84 15.68 24.15 -5.79
C ARG A 84 17.02 24.56 -5.21
N GLU A 85 18.09 24.41 -6.00
CA GLU A 85 19.43 24.83 -5.61
C GLU A 85 19.87 25.93 -6.58
N GLU A 86 20.34 27.05 -6.04
CA GLU A 86 20.96 28.12 -6.82
C GLU A 86 22.45 28.14 -6.47
N ILE A 87 23.30 27.86 -7.45
CA ILE A 87 24.76 27.88 -7.29
C ILE A 87 25.26 29.26 -7.74
N LYS A 88 25.85 30.02 -6.82
CA LYS A 88 26.54 31.28 -7.13
C LYS A 88 28.04 31.10 -6.94
N GLN A 89 28.83 31.44 -7.95
CA GLN A 89 30.28 31.56 -7.76
C GLN A 89 30.58 32.84 -6.97
N VAL A 90 31.10 32.67 -5.78
CA VAL A 90 31.78 33.73 -5.03
C VAL A 90 33.28 33.55 -5.31
N GLY A 91 33.99 34.65 -5.60
CA GLY A 91 35.35 34.61 -6.17
C GLY A 91 36.35 33.67 -5.47
N TYR A 92 37.49 33.40 -6.14
CA TYR A 92 38.47 32.36 -5.77
C TYR A 92 37.97 30.91 -5.86
N GLY A 93 37.06 30.63 -6.80
CA GLY A 93 36.61 29.24 -7.08
C GLY A 93 35.73 28.64 -5.99
N GLN A 94 35.12 29.46 -5.14
CA GLN A 94 34.18 29.01 -4.11
C GLN A 94 32.74 29.07 -4.66
N GLU A 95 31.98 28.00 -4.45
CA GLU A 95 30.57 27.93 -4.82
C GLU A 95 29.70 28.14 -3.57
N GLU A 96 28.81 29.12 -3.61
CA GLU A 96 27.75 29.30 -2.63
C GLU A 96 26.49 28.60 -3.15
N ILE A 97 26.12 27.47 -2.55
CA ILE A 97 24.90 26.73 -2.87
C ILE A 97 23.77 27.20 -1.95
N LYS A 98 22.78 27.90 -2.50
CA LYS A 98 21.56 28.29 -1.79
C LYS A 98 20.46 27.30 -2.08
N VAL A 99 20.00 26.60 -1.06
CA VAL A 99 18.87 25.66 -1.16
C VAL A 99 17.59 26.38 -0.78
N PHE A 100 16.65 26.45 -1.71
CA PHE A 100 15.31 26.99 -1.50
C PHE A 100 14.30 25.85 -1.40
N PHE A 101 13.37 25.99 -0.46
CA PHE A 101 12.23 25.09 -0.30
C PHE A 101 10.95 25.88 -0.51
N ASP A 102 10.30 25.67 -1.66
CA ASP A 102 9.02 26.30 -1.98
C ASP A 102 7.87 25.32 -1.78
N THR A 103 6.74 25.80 -1.26
CA THR A 103 5.50 25.02 -1.21
C THR A 103 4.65 25.36 -2.43
N LEU A 104 4.53 24.43 -3.36
CA LEU A 104 3.80 24.59 -4.63
C LEU A 104 2.28 24.42 -4.47
N GLY A 105 1.80 24.07 -3.27
CA GLY A 105 0.39 23.87 -2.96
C GLY A 105 0.20 22.86 -1.84
N PHE A 106 -1.04 22.43 -1.66
CA PHE A 106 -1.43 21.45 -0.64
C PHE A 106 -2.25 20.33 -1.27
N THR A 107 -1.98 19.09 -0.88
CA THR A 107 -2.76 17.92 -1.25
C THR A 107 -3.51 17.41 -0.02
N PRO A 108 -4.81 17.06 -0.09
CA PRO A 108 -5.50 16.43 1.03
C PRO A 108 -4.76 15.17 1.49
N ALA A 109 -4.62 14.99 2.81
CA ALA A 109 -3.94 13.82 3.36
C ALA A 109 -4.63 12.52 2.93
N LYS A 110 -5.96 12.48 2.94
CA LYS A 110 -6.73 11.35 2.42
C LYS A 110 -6.35 10.97 1.00
N ASP A 111 -6.22 11.94 0.09
CA ASP A 111 -5.86 11.64 -1.30
C ASP A 111 -4.43 11.08 -1.39
N LYS A 112 -3.48 11.67 -0.66
CA LYS A 112 -2.08 11.20 -0.61
C LYS A 112 -1.96 9.77 -0.09
N ILE A 113 -2.79 9.40 0.89
CA ILE A 113 -2.77 8.07 1.54
C ILE A 113 -3.53 7.03 0.71
N PHE A 114 -4.70 7.39 0.17
CA PHE A 114 -5.62 6.43 -0.45
C PHE A 114 -5.40 6.26 -1.95
N LYS A 115 -4.79 7.23 -2.64
CA LYS A 115 -4.62 7.19 -4.09
C LYS A 115 -3.15 7.02 -4.45
N LYS A 116 -2.92 6.18 -5.46
CA LYS A 116 -1.63 6.06 -6.14
C LYS A 116 -1.77 6.62 -7.54
N SER A 117 -0.91 7.59 -7.86
CA SER A 117 -0.84 8.18 -9.19
C SER A 117 0.14 7.41 -10.07
N PHE A 118 -0.23 7.26 -11.33
CA PHE A 118 0.53 6.58 -12.35
C PHE A 118 0.65 7.48 -13.57
N THR A 119 1.73 7.28 -14.31
CA THR A 119 1.98 7.97 -15.56
C THR A 119 2.33 6.94 -16.61
N LEU A 120 1.57 6.92 -17.69
CA LEU A 120 1.91 6.20 -18.91
C LEU A 120 2.72 7.13 -19.80
N ASN A 121 3.95 6.73 -20.08
CA ASN A 121 4.85 7.44 -20.98
C ASN A 121 4.84 6.82 -22.37
N ALA A 122 5.28 7.60 -23.35
CA ALA A 122 5.51 7.15 -24.70
C ALA A 122 6.55 6.02 -24.72
N ALA A 123 6.16 4.87 -25.27
CA ALA A 123 7.02 3.69 -25.32
C ALA A 123 8.26 3.87 -26.22
N ASP A 124 8.14 4.67 -27.28
CA ASP A 124 9.21 4.96 -28.24
C ASP A 124 9.02 6.32 -28.93
N ASN A 125 10.02 6.73 -29.71
CA ASN A 125 9.92 7.86 -30.62
C ASN A 125 9.03 7.50 -31.82
N GLY A 126 8.12 8.40 -32.20
CA GLY A 126 7.25 8.15 -33.34
C GLY A 126 6.21 9.24 -33.56
N ILE A 127 5.27 8.97 -34.46
CA ILE A 127 4.19 9.90 -34.80
C ILE A 127 2.93 9.50 -34.03
N PHE A 128 2.36 10.43 -33.27
CA PHE A 128 1.14 10.22 -32.53
C PHE A 128 -0.06 10.06 -33.46
N MET A 129 -0.86 9.01 -33.26
CA MET A 129 -2.00 8.69 -34.11
C MET A 129 -3.35 8.81 -33.38
N GLY A 130 -3.34 9.10 -32.08
CA GLY A 130 -4.55 9.36 -31.29
C GLY A 130 -4.69 8.52 -30.02
N PHE A 131 -5.48 9.00 -29.07
CA PHE A 131 -5.85 8.25 -27.86
C PHE A 131 -7.02 7.30 -28.14
N LYS A 132 -7.01 6.14 -27.48
CA LYS A 132 -8.13 5.16 -27.47
C LYS A 132 -9.05 5.33 -26.26
N VAL A 133 -8.76 6.32 -25.42
CA VAL A 133 -9.38 6.56 -24.12
C VAL A 133 -9.62 8.06 -23.94
N LYS A 134 -10.43 8.43 -22.95
CA LYS A 134 -10.79 9.80 -22.62
C LYS A 134 -10.50 10.09 -21.14
N GLU A 135 -10.39 11.37 -20.82
CA GLU A 135 -10.30 11.80 -19.42
C GLU A 135 -11.56 11.37 -18.66
N GLY A 136 -11.37 10.84 -17.45
CA GLY A 136 -12.44 10.26 -16.63
C GLY A 136 -12.72 8.78 -16.89
N ASP A 137 -12.18 8.17 -17.96
CA ASP A 137 -12.39 6.75 -18.21
C ASP A 137 -11.74 5.89 -17.12
N ARG A 138 -12.44 4.82 -16.74
CA ARG A 138 -11.87 3.74 -15.92
C ARG A 138 -11.22 2.72 -16.83
N ILE A 139 -9.93 2.47 -16.60
CA ILE A 139 -9.09 1.58 -17.39
C ILE A 139 -8.60 0.39 -16.57
N ILE A 140 -8.30 -0.71 -17.26
CA ILE A 140 -7.73 -1.91 -16.65
C ILE A 140 -6.33 -2.19 -17.22
N LYS A 141 -5.54 -2.95 -16.46
CA LYS A 141 -4.23 -3.44 -16.92
C LYS A 141 -4.37 -4.16 -18.26
N ASN A 142 -3.39 -3.95 -19.15
CA ASN A 142 -3.31 -4.46 -20.51
C ASN A 142 -4.32 -3.84 -21.51
N GLN A 143 -5.17 -2.90 -21.09
CA GLN A 143 -5.98 -2.12 -22.01
C GLN A 143 -5.11 -1.21 -22.87
N LYS A 144 -5.40 -1.12 -24.18
CA LYS A 144 -4.67 -0.30 -25.15
C LYS A 144 -4.93 1.19 -24.91
N ALA A 145 -3.88 2.00 -24.81
CA ALA A 145 -4.01 3.40 -24.39
C ALA A 145 -4.09 4.40 -25.56
N TYR A 146 -3.13 4.34 -26.48
CA TYR A 146 -3.02 5.25 -27.62
C TYR A 146 -2.42 4.51 -28.82
N LEU A 147 -2.49 5.10 -30.02
CA LEU A 147 -1.74 4.65 -31.19
C LEU A 147 -0.52 5.54 -31.44
N ILE A 148 0.58 4.91 -31.82
CA ILE A 148 1.79 5.57 -32.31
C ILE A 148 2.34 4.84 -33.52
N LYS A 149 2.87 5.58 -34.48
CA LYS A 149 3.55 5.03 -35.65
C LYS A 149 5.07 5.13 -35.47
N ILE A 150 5.72 3.98 -35.37
CA ILE A 150 7.16 3.83 -35.14
C ILE A 150 7.74 3.11 -36.35
N ASP A 151 8.72 3.71 -37.04
CA ASP A 151 9.36 3.15 -38.24
C ASP A 151 8.36 2.64 -39.30
N GLY A 152 7.26 3.37 -39.48
CA GLY A 152 6.23 3.02 -40.45
C GLY A 152 5.17 2.01 -39.96
N LYS A 153 5.34 1.40 -38.79
CA LYS A 153 4.40 0.43 -38.20
C LYS A 153 3.58 1.05 -37.08
N GLU A 154 2.28 0.77 -37.07
CA GLU A 154 1.39 1.17 -35.98
C GLU A 154 1.54 0.24 -34.77
N GLN A 155 1.61 0.85 -33.59
CA GLN A 155 1.66 0.16 -32.31
C GLN A 155 0.66 0.79 -31.35
N ASP A 156 0.12 -0.02 -30.42
CA ASP A 156 -0.81 0.44 -29.40
C ASP A 156 -0.40 0.03 -27.97
N PRO A 157 0.57 0.76 -27.38
CA PRO A 157 1.07 0.45 -26.05
C PRO A 157 -0.05 0.33 -25.01
N PRO A 158 -0.03 -0.72 -24.17
CA PRO A 158 -1.05 -0.93 -23.16
C PRO A 158 -0.71 -0.28 -21.81
N PHE A 159 -1.74 -0.02 -21.02
CA PHE A 159 -1.61 0.34 -19.61
C PHE A 159 -0.99 -0.80 -18.80
N GLN A 160 -0.03 -0.48 -17.93
CA GLN A 160 0.62 -1.45 -17.03
C GLN A 160 -0.15 -1.65 -15.72
N ASP A 161 -1.01 -0.70 -15.39
CA ASP A 161 -1.81 -0.63 -14.18
C ASP A 161 -3.26 -0.25 -14.53
N GLN A 162 -4.18 -0.51 -13.61
CA GLN A 162 -5.56 -0.08 -13.72
C GLN A 162 -5.75 1.31 -13.08
N GLY A 163 -6.88 1.99 -13.33
CA GLY A 163 -7.21 3.23 -12.65
C GLY A 163 -8.24 4.09 -13.37
N VAL A 164 -8.29 5.37 -13.01
CA VAL A 164 -9.13 6.40 -13.62
C VAL A 164 -8.25 7.48 -14.23
N ILE A 165 -8.46 7.77 -15.51
CA ILE A 165 -7.67 8.77 -16.24
C ILE A 165 -7.98 10.17 -15.71
N THR A 166 -6.94 10.92 -15.38
CA THR A 166 -7.05 12.32 -14.96
C THR A 166 -6.67 13.30 -16.05
N LYS A 167 -5.67 12.96 -16.85
CA LYS A 167 -5.18 13.88 -17.87
C LYS A 167 -4.56 13.16 -19.04
N LEU A 168 -4.93 13.59 -20.24
CA LEU A 168 -4.27 13.21 -21.48
C LEU A 168 -3.28 14.31 -21.90
N ALA A 169 -2.19 13.91 -22.55
CA ALA A 169 -1.27 14.85 -23.14
C ALA A 169 -1.92 15.61 -24.30
N ALA A 170 -1.54 16.87 -24.47
CA ALA A 170 -2.10 17.75 -25.51
C ALA A 170 -1.41 17.54 -26.87
N PHE A 171 -1.33 16.30 -27.35
CA PHE A 171 -0.81 15.97 -28.67
C PHE A 171 -1.95 15.89 -29.70
N ALA A 172 -1.73 16.50 -30.87
CA ALA A 172 -2.57 16.34 -32.04
C ALA A 172 -2.09 15.15 -32.88
N VAL A 173 -3.01 14.54 -33.62
CA VAL A 173 -2.66 13.47 -34.58
C VAL A 173 -1.67 14.02 -35.60
N GLY A 174 -0.54 13.34 -35.78
CA GLY A 174 0.57 13.78 -36.62
C GLY A 174 1.75 14.40 -35.86
N ASP A 175 1.58 14.72 -34.57
CA ASP A 175 2.68 15.26 -33.76
C ASP A 175 3.78 14.22 -33.54
N GLU A 176 5.02 14.70 -33.51
CA GLU A 176 6.18 13.89 -33.11
C GLU A 176 6.21 13.73 -31.59
N VAL A 177 6.31 12.48 -31.14
CA VAL A 177 6.40 12.11 -29.73
C VAL A 177 7.74 11.43 -29.48
N LYS A 178 8.37 11.75 -28.36
CA LYS A 178 9.62 11.16 -27.93
C LYS A 178 9.38 10.12 -26.85
N LYS A 179 10.20 9.08 -26.85
CA LYS A 179 10.23 8.07 -25.81
C LYS A 179 10.37 8.72 -24.44
N GLY A 180 9.48 8.36 -23.52
CA GLY A 180 9.45 8.93 -22.18
C GLY A 180 8.53 10.14 -22.02
N ASP A 181 8.01 10.73 -23.11
CA ASP A 181 7.02 11.80 -23.02
C ASP A 181 5.78 11.31 -22.27
N VAL A 182 5.25 12.14 -21.37
CA VAL A 182 4.06 11.80 -20.59
C VAL A 182 2.85 11.80 -21.51
N MET A 183 2.15 10.67 -21.61
CA MET A 183 0.98 10.50 -22.48
C MET A 183 -0.32 10.56 -21.69
N VAL A 184 -0.37 9.85 -20.56
CA VAL A 184 -1.58 9.73 -19.73
C VAL A 184 -1.20 9.76 -18.26
N ASN A 185 -1.85 10.61 -17.49
CA ASN A 185 -1.86 10.53 -16.03
C ASN A 185 -3.17 9.90 -15.58
N PHE A 186 -3.08 8.99 -14.61
CA PHE A 186 -4.22 8.31 -14.04
C PHE A 186 -3.93 7.94 -12.58
N TRP A 187 -4.94 7.55 -11.82
CA TRP A 187 -4.76 7.10 -10.43
C TRP A 187 -5.65 5.90 -10.12
N ASP A 188 -5.27 5.13 -9.12
CA ASP A 188 -6.10 4.07 -8.53
C ASP A 188 -6.14 4.19 -7.01
N TYR A 189 -7.21 3.66 -6.41
CA TYR A 189 -7.29 3.54 -4.96
C TYR A 189 -6.40 2.40 -4.49
N THR A 190 -5.45 2.69 -3.60
CA THR A 190 -4.62 1.69 -2.92
C THR A 190 -5.32 1.11 -1.70
N PHE A 191 -6.24 1.87 -1.11
CA PHE A 191 -7.08 1.46 0.01
C PHE A 191 -8.55 1.80 -0.29
N ASP A 192 -9.49 1.08 0.32
CA ASP A 192 -10.92 1.35 0.14
C ASP A 192 -11.26 2.78 0.61
N PRO A 193 -11.73 3.68 -0.27
CA PRO A 193 -12.05 5.07 0.08
C PRO A 193 -13.17 5.20 1.12
N ASN A 194 -13.96 4.14 1.32
CA ASN A 194 -15.05 4.05 2.29
C ASN A 194 -14.64 3.38 3.60
N THR A 195 -13.34 3.13 3.80
CA THR A 195 -12.83 2.58 5.07
C THR A 195 -13.34 3.39 6.26
N ASP A 196 -13.95 2.71 7.24
CA ASP A 196 -14.38 3.34 8.49
C ASP A 196 -13.17 3.71 9.35
N LEU A 197 -12.84 5.00 9.34
CA LEU A 197 -11.69 5.55 10.07
C LEU A 197 -11.89 5.52 11.59
N LYS A 198 -13.12 5.44 12.09
CA LYS A 198 -13.37 5.34 13.54
C LYS A 198 -12.83 4.04 14.12
N LYS A 199 -12.83 2.99 13.29
CA LYS A 199 -12.28 1.68 13.65
C LYS A 199 -10.81 1.55 13.32
N LEU A 200 -10.13 2.59 12.80
CA LEU A 200 -8.74 2.50 12.34
C LEU A 200 -7.81 1.86 13.39
N SER A 201 -7.99 2.25 14.66
CA SER A 201 -7.20 1.74 15.78
C SER A 201 -7.49 0.29 16.16
N GLU A 202 -8.64 -0.26 15.78
CA GLU A 202 -9.09 -1.60 16.16
C GLU A 202 -8.45 -2.68 15.28
N VAL A 203 -8.07 -3.79 15.89
CA VAL A 203 -7.57 -4.98 15.19
C VAL A 203 -8.74 -5.71 14.55
N PRO A 204 -8.77 -5.89 13.22
CA PRO A 204 -9.80 -6.68 12.56
C PRO A 204 -9.90 -8.09 13.15
N GLY A 205 -11.10 -8.50 13.58
CA GLY A 205 -11.33 -9.80 14.21
C GLY A 205 -10.85 -9.94 15.66
N GLY A 206 -10.22 -8.90 16.23
CA GLY A 206 -9.81 -8.90 17.63
C GLY A 206 -10.82 -8.16 18.48
N ASP A 207 -11.81 -8.85 19.05
CA ASP A 207 -12.82 -8.45 20.07
C ASP A 207 -12.79 -7.01 20.65
N GLY A 208 -12.76 -5.97 19.81
CA GLY A 208 -12.59 -4.57 20.21
C GLY A 208 -11.18 -4.16 20.68
N TYR A 209 -10.17 -5.03 20.56
CA TYR A 209 -8.78 -4.69 20.89
C TYR A 209 -8.19 -3.71 19.88
N LYS A 210 -7.30 -2.85 20.35
CA LYS A 210 -6.59 -1.87 19.52
C LYS A 210 -5.16 -2.30 19.22
N PHE A 211 -4.63 -1.84 18.10
CA PHE A 211 -3.20 -1.91 17.82
C PHE A 211 -2.42 -1.16 18.89
N GLU A 212 -1.30 -1.73 19.31
CA GLU A 212 -0.31 -1.01 20.10
C GLU A 212 0.49 -0.10 19.18
N ILE A 213 0.62 1.17 19.53
CA ILE A 213 1.44 2.14 18.80
C ILE A 213 2.49 2.74 19.72
N ASN A 214 3.75 2.69 19.28
CA ASN A 214 4.89 3.21 20.01
C ASN A 214 5.65 4.16 19.09
N VAL A 215 5.83 5.40 19.54
CA VAL A 215 6.65 6.40 18.85
C VAL A 215 7.75 6.85 19.78
N GLY A 216 8.97 6.90 19.27
CA GLY A 216 10.15 7.27 20.05
C GLY A 216 11.24 7.90 19.21
N LYS A 217 12.42 8.08 19.81
CA LYS A 217 13.64 8.48 19.12
C LYS A 217 14.76 7.55 19.53
N VAL A 218 15.65 7.27 18.58
CA VAL A 218 16.87 6.49 18.80
C VAL A 218 18.07 7.31 18.33
N ASP A 219 19.18 7.17 19.04
CA ASP A 219 20.45 7.74 18.60
C ASP A 219 21.02 6.87 17.46
N LYS A 220 21.27 7.48 16.31
CA LYS A 220 22.05 6.91 15.22
C LYS A 220 23.24 7.82 14.97
N ASN A 221 24.40 7.45 15.53
CA ASN A 221 25.68 8.14 15.35
C ASN A 221 25.65 9.63 15.76
N GLY A 222 25.02 9.94 16.90
CA GLY A 222 24.88 11.30 17.44
C GLY A 222 23.68 12.07 16.89
N VAL A 223 22.89 11.48 15.98
CA VAL A 223 21.67 12.09 15.44
C VAL A 223 20.45 11.37 16.02
N LEU A 224 19.57 12.14 16.68
CA LEU A 224 18.30 11.61 17.19
C LEU A 224 17.28 11.47 16.05
N VAL A 225 16.99 10.23 15.67
CA VAL A 225 16.05 9.90 14.60
C VAL A 225 14.78 9.28 15.18
N GLN A 226 13.63 9.64 14.63
CA GLN A 226 12.35 9.09 15.08
C GLN A 226 12.14 7.66 14.60
N VAL A 227 11.48 6.88 15.45
CA VAL A 227 11.10 5.50 15.20
C VAL A 227 9.64 5.30 15.58
N ILE A 228 9.00 4.34 14.93
CA ILE A 228 7.61 3.96 15.18
C ILE A 228 7.49 2.44 15.10
N GLU A 229 6.67 1.86 15.98
CA GLU A 229 6.22 0.47 15.89
C GLU A 229 4.70 0.43 16.11
N VAL A 230 3.99 -0.19 15.18
CA VAL A 230 2.57 -0.53 15.36
C VAL A 230 2.41 -2.03 15.26
N LYS A 231 1.83 -2.65 16.29
CA LYS A 231 1.77 -4.11 16.47
C LYS A 231 0.37 -4.58 16.84
N ASP A 232 -0.01 -5.74 16.32
CA ASP A 232 -1.14 -6.52 16.84
C ASP A 232 -0.76 -7.18 18.19
N PRO A 233 -1.35 -6.77 19.31
CA PRO A 233 -0.99 -7.30 20.62
C PRO A 233 -1.52 -8.71 20.88
N LYS A 234 -2.55 -9.16 20.14
CA LYS A 234 -3.25 -10.43 20.40
C LYS A 234 -3.60 -11.12 19.07
N PRO A 235 -2.60 -11.67 18.37
CA PRO A 235 -2.84 -12.36 17.10
C PRO A 235 -3.82 -13.51 17.25
N ILE A 236 -4.80 -13.58 16.35
CA ILE A 236 -5.70 -14.74 16.25
C ILE A 236 -4.93 -16.02 15.89
N ASN A 237 -3.81 -15.87 15.18
CA ASN A 237 -2.94 -16.98 14.83
C ASN A 237 -2.05 -17.36 16.02
N PRO A 238 -2.25 -18.53 16.64
CA PRO A 238 -1.46 -18.96 17.80
C PRO A 238 0.02 -19.19 17.49
N ASP A 239 0.39 -19.35 16.20
CA ASP A 239 1.78 -19.48 15.78
C ASP A 239 2.54 -18.15 15.85
N ARG A 240 1.85 -17.01 15.96
CA ARG A 240 2.47 -15.68 16.06
C ARG A 240 2.79 -15.29 17.50
N LYS A 241 4.00 -15.59 17.93
CA LYS A 241 4.47 -15.33 19.31
C LYS A 241 5.66 -14.37 19.31
N ASP A 242 5.70 -13.45 20.27
CA ASP A 242 6.84 -12.54 20.45
C ASP A 242 8.17 -13.31 20.66
N SER A 243 8.10 -14.50 21.26
CA SER A 243 9.25 -15.39 21.48
C SER A 243 9.85 -15.99 20.21
N ASN A 244 9.18 -15.89 19.07
CA ASN A 244 9.69 -16.45 17.82
C ASN A 244 10.93 -15.69 17.35
N GLU A 245 11.98 -16.42 16.94
CA GLU A 245 13.21 -15.83 16.38
C GLU A 245 12.96 -15.19 15.02
N ALA A 246 12.24 -15.90 14.15
CA ALA A 246 11.92 -15.44 12.81
C ALA A 246 10.91 -14.28 12.87
N LYS A 247 11.30 -13.09 12.35
CA LYS A 247 10.49 -11.87 12.36
C LYS A 247 9.11 -12.06 11.72
N ASN A 248 9.03 -12.81 10.63
CA ASN A 248 7.77 -13.09 9.93
C ASN A 248 6.81 -14.03 10.71
N ARG A 249 7.29 -14.67 11.77
CA ARG A 249 6.49 -15.47 12.71
C ARG A 249 6.16 -14.72 13.99
N LYS A 250 6.62 -13.48 14.19
CA LYS A 250 6.17 -12.66 15.32
C LYS A 250 4.74 -12.13 15.08
N PRO A 251 4.07 -11.55 16.10
CA PRO A 251 2.83 -10.79 15.90
C PRO A 251 2.96 -9.81 14.73
N LEU A 252 1.88 -9.58 13.98
CA LEU A 252 1.95 -8.71 12.81
C LEU A 252 2.27 -7.28 13.26
N HIS A 253 3.30 -6.68 12.67
CA HIS A 253 3.73 -5.33 13.00
C HIS A 253 4.45 -4.66 11.84
N PHE A 254 4.48 -3.34 11.84
CA PHE A 254 5.44 -2.57 11.06
C PHE A 254 6.30 -1.68 11.94
N GLY A 255 7.45 -1.33 11.39
CA GLY A 255 8.43 -0.48 12.04
C GLY A 255 9.15 -1.18 13.19
N SER A 256 9.81 -0.40 14.02
CA SER A 256 10.64 -0.87 15.13
C SER A 256 10.74 0.22 16.20
N LYS A 257 10.93 -0.20 17.46
CA LYS A 257 11.26 0.70 18.57
C LYS A 257 12.74 1.11 18.61
N THR A 258 13.60 0.40 17.88
CA THR A 258 15.06 0.55 17.97
C THR A 258 15.70 0.91 16.62
N ASP A 259 14.99 0.68 15.52
CA ASP A 259 15.49 0.87 14.17
C ASP A 259 14.62 1.84 13.38
N VAL A 260 15.29 2.61 12.53
CA VAL A 260 14.63 3.57 11.63
C VAL A 260 14.08 2.78 10.45
N THR A 261 12.87 2.27 10.60
CA THR A 261 12.16 1.51 9.57
C THR A 261 10.66 1.66 9.74
N THR A 262 9.93 1.54 8.65
CA THR A 262 8.47 1.36 8.59
C THR A 262 8.09 0.06 7.90
N SER A 263 9.05 -0.84 7.64
CA SER A 263 8.82 -2.13 6.98
C SER A 263 7.92 -3.03 7.82
N GLY A 264 7.08 -3.80 7.14
CA GLY A 264 6.19 -4.76 7.78
C GLY A 264 6.80 -6.16 7.82
N ASN A 265 6.55 -6.93 8.88
CA ASN A 265 7.04 -8.31 8.98
C ASN A 265 6.29 -9.32 8.08
N TRP A 266 5.32 -8.87 7.30
CA TRP A 266 4.60 -9.63 6.26
C TRP A 266 5.20 -9.46 4.85
N GLU A 267 6.19 -8.59 4.70
CA GLU A 267 6.86 -8.38 3.41
C GLU A 267 7.86 -9.51 3.21
N SER A 268 7.75 -10.24 2.09
CA SER A 268 8.79 -11.21 1.72
C SER A 268 10.11 -10.45 1.59
N GLN A 269 11.11 -10.82 2.41
CA GLN A 269 12.49 -10.38 2.20
C GLN A 269 13.08 -11.08 0.99
#